data_AF-A0A1V5KIG2-F1
#
_entry.id   AF-A0A1V5KIG2-F1
#
_cell.length_a   1.000
_cell.length_b   1.000
_cell.length_c   1.000
_cell.angle_alpha   90.00
_cell.angle_beta   90.00
_cell.angle_gamma   90.00
#
_symmetry.space_group_name_H-M   'P 1'
#
loop_
_entity.id
_entity.type
_entity.pdbx_description
1 polymer ?
#
loop_
_entity_poly.entity_id
_entity_poly.type
_entity_poly.pdbx_seq_one_letter_code
_entity_poly.pdbx_strand_id
1 'polypeptide(L)'
;MSLVSLSTSDYEALEPLMAGLQAQLGPEMVNLSFPSLRPEKFTPQVAFFAKGVRKSGLTLAPEAGCQRLRDVINKTTTEQDLLSAVQLAFREGWKLIKLYFMIGHPTEGETDLQELVQLINRVMAVAKMYRGTGLNVSLSPFIPKPLTPFQWCRQDSPEEIDGKLRFLRERLRDKRIKLSWRHADLAQVEGLLARGDRRIGRVIWRVWQNGARLEGWSEHFNHDLWQQAMDAEGLAFDRFTGGLDLDAPLPWDHVQKGVSKKYLQQEYHKSLQAQVTLDCREDKCQHCGLMAQPVCRHILQQGPAEEKAPLPPAAAGAVATQPDQKTIRLVRLRYRRDESVRFLSHLDVIHLFERALRRARIRIVYTSGFNPHPKMAFGPPLPTGYTSLNEYLDFHYYPDDDVHPLERLSAVMPEGLELLEMKSLFDKHRHLTDVINRSDYRIVTPVTVAPQRVQALQASASLPVVRKKEGEAPKEVDIRPYLDTLEVHGDLLTLVARIDQGKTLRVHEVLTLLFDGDETSVKRSRVTRTGLFIQFGDLVATPMEI
;
A
#
# COMPACT_ATOMS: atom_id res chain seq x y z
N MET A 1 -2.10 -13.83 -5.07
CA MET A 1 -3.54 -13.60 -5.32
C MET A 1 -4.16 -13.02 -4.06
N SER A 2 -4.93 -11.94 -4.19
CA SER A 2 -5.66 -11.34 -3.06
C SER A 2 -7.15 -11.62 -3.19
N LEU A 3 -7.80 -12.08 -2.12
CA LEU A 3 -9.25 -12.22 -2.07
C LEU A 3 -9.87 -10.90 -1.63
N VAL A 4 -10.40 -10.14 -2.57
CA VAL A 4 -10.94 -8.79 -2.33
C VAL A 4 -12.44 -8.87 -2.11
N SER A 5 -12.88 -8.45 -0.93
CA SER A 5 -14.30 -8.22 -0.61
C SER A 5 -14.41 -7.25 0.58
N LEU A 6 -15.62 -6.76 0.87
CA LEU A 6 -15.86 -5.94 2.07
C LEU A 6 -15.60 -6.72 3.37
N SER A 7 -15.94 -8.00 3.40
CA SER A 7 -15.63 -8.90 4.51
C SER A 7 -15.43 -10.33 4.00
N THR A 8 -14.17 -10.70 3.77
CA THR A 8 -13.84 -12.01 3.17
C THR A 8 -14.23 -13.17 4.09
N SER A 9 -14.24 -12.93 5.40
CA SER A 9 -14.65 -13.88 6.42
C SER A 9 -16.15 -14.19 6.45
N ASP A 10 -16.98 -13.40 5.77
CA ASP A 10 -18.44 -13.62 5.74
C ASP A 10 -18.85 -14.66 4.69
N TYR A 11 -17.92 -15.04 3.80
CA TYR A 11 -18.14 -16.09 2.82
C TYR A 11 -18.06 -17.48 3.47
N GLU A 12 -19.18 -18.19 3.51
CA GLU A 12 -19.31 -19.46 4.25
C GLU A 12 -18.40 -20.57 3.72
N ALA A 13 -18.14 -20.58 2.42
CA ALA A 13 -17.24 -21.54 1.77
C ALA A 13 -15.79 -21.02 1.67
N LEU A 14 -15.36 -20.10 2.54
CA LEU A 14 -14.01 -19.54 2.52
C LEU A 14 -12.93 -20.61 2.68
N GLU A 15 -13.06 -21.52 3.64
CA GLU A 15 -12.06 -22.57 3.89
C GLU A 15 -11.95 -23.56 2.70
N PRO A 16 -13.05 -24.12 2.15
CA PRO A 16 -13.00 -24.91 0.93
C PRO A 16 -12.40 -24.17 -0.27
N LEU A 17 -12.77 -22.89 -0.45
CA LEU A 17 -12.23 -22.06 -1.53
C LEU A 17 -10.71 -21.91 -1.38
N MET A 18 -10.22 -21.64 -0.17
CA MET A 18 -8.79 -21.48 0.12
C MET A 18 -8.02 -22.78 -0.11
N ALA A 19 -8.59 -23.92 0.28
CA ALA A 19 -8.00 -25.23 0.01
C ALA A 19 -7.87 -25.49 -1.50
N GLY A 20 -8.94 -25.24 -2.26
CA GLY A 20 -8.95 -25.39 -3.72
C GLY A 20 -7.95 -24.46 -4.42
N LEU A 21 -7.92 -23.18 -4.02
CA LEU A 21 -6.96 -22.21 -4.54
C LEU A 21 -5.52 -22.60 -4.21
N GLN A 22 -5.23 -23.04 -2.99
CA GLN A 22 -3.88 -23.46 -2.61
C GLN A 22 -3.42 -24.68 -3.42
N ALA A 23 -4.32 -25.64 -3.69
CA ALA A 23 -4.01 -26.80 -4.51
C ALA A 23 -3.66 -26.44 -5.96
N GLN A 24 -4.36 -25.45 -6.52
CA GLN A 24 -4.13 -24.99 -7.91
C GLN A 24 -2.94 -24.03 -8.03
N LEU A 25 -2.78 -23.10 -7.08
CA LEU A 25 -1.87 -21.97 -7.16
C LEU A 25 -0.55 -22.17 -6.42
N GLY A 26 -0.52 -23.11 -5.47
CA GLY A 26 0.70 -23.49 -4.74
C GLY A 26 1.86 -23.88 -5.65
N PRO A 27 1.67 -24.72 -6.68
CA PRO A 27 2.71 -25.08 -7.64
C PRO A 27 3.28 -23.88 -8.42
N GLU A 28 2.48 -22.83 -8.63
CA GLU A 28 2.90 -21.59 -9.29
C GLU A 28 3.57 -20.59 -8.34
N MET A 29 3.78 -20.98 -7.07
CA MET A 29 4.27 -20.09 -6.00
C MET A 29 3.39 -18.85 -5.84
N VAL A 30 2.10 -18.97 -6.16
CA VAL A 30 1.12 -17.90 -6.01
C VAL A 30 0.47 -18.03 -4.65
N ASN A 31 0.79 -17.09 -3.78
CA ASN A 31 0.27 -17.11 -2.43
C ASN A 31 -1.10 -16.44 -2.30
N LEU A 32 -1.84 -16.82 -1.27
CA LEU A 32 -3.12 -16.19 -0.91
C LEU A 32 -2.91 -15.08 0.13
N SER A 33 -3.54 -13.93 -0.09
CA SER A 33 -3.56 -12.83 0.88
C SER A 33 -4.99 -12.40 1.21
N PHE A 34 -5.19 -11.97 2.45
CA PHE A 34 -6.48 -11.51 2.97
C PHE A 34 -6.42 -10.02 3.31
N PRO A 35 -7.53 -9.28 3.16
CA PRO A 35 -7.71 -8.00 3.81
C PRO A 35 -7.85 -8.20 5.34
N SER A 36 -8.23 -7.15 6.06
CA SER A 36 -8.54 -7.22 7.49
C SER A 36 -9.56 -8.33 7.78
N LEU A 37 -9.29 -9.14 8.81
CA LEU A 37 -10.16 -10.24 9.23
C LEU A 37 -10.92 -9.88 10.51
N ARG A 38 -12.15 -10.37 10.61
CA ARG A 38 -12.94 -10.32 11.85
C ARG A 38 -12.35 -11.32 12.86
N PRO A 39 -12.09 -10.93 14.12
CA PRO A 39 -11.45 -11.81 15.11
C PRO A 39 -12.16 -13.15 15.31
N GLU A 40 -13.50 -13.14 15.39
CA GLU A 40 -14.33 -14.32 15.61
C GLU A 40 -14.34 -15.32 14.43
N LYS A 41 -13.91 -14.88 13.24
CA LYS A 41 -13.78 -15.74 12.06
C LYS A 41 -12.33 -16.14 11.76
N PHE A 42 -11.38 -15.83 12.66
CA PHE A 42 -9.97 -16.18 12.50
C PHE A 42 -9.69 -17.58 13.08
N THR A 43 -9.83 -18.61 12.23
CA THR A 43 -9.62 -20.03 12.59
C THR A 43 -8.18 -20.49 12.40
N PRO A 44 -7.74 -21.60 13.02
CA PRO A 44 -6.44 -22.21 12.74
C PRO A 44 -6.21 -22.53 11.25
N GLN A 45 -7.26 -22.90 10.52
CA GLN A 45 -7.23 -23.14 9.08
C GLN A 45 -6.94 -21.84 8.33
N VAL A 46 -7.69 -20.77 8.61
CA VAL A 46 -7.44 -19.45 8.01
C VAL A 46 -6.02 -18.97 8.33
N ALA A 47 -5.55 -19.19 9.56
CA ALA A 47 -4.18 -18.90 9.96
C ALA A 47 -3.16 -19.72 9.15
N PHE A 48 -3.38 -21.03 8.96
CA PHE A 48 -2.53 -21.90 8.16
C PHE A 48 -2.35 -21.37 6.72
N PHE A 49 -3.45 -21.02 6.05
CA PHE A 49 -3.37 -20.47 4.70
C PHE A 49 -2.75 -19.07 4.65
N ALA A 50 -2.97 -18.25 5.69
CA ALA A 50 -2.35 -16.94 5.81
C ALA A 50 -0.82 -16.98 6.09
N LYS A 51 -0.26 -18.13 6.50
CA LYS A 51 1.19 -18.31 6.69
C LYS A 51 2.01 -18.30 5.40
N GLY A 52 1.39 -18.53 4.23
CA GLY A 52 2.10 -18.68 2.95
C GLY A 52 2.83 -17.42 2.45
N VAL A 53 2.62 -16.25 3.06
CA VAL A 53 3.26 -14.97 2.70
C VAL A 53 3.76 -14.29 3.95
N ARG A 54 4.84 -13.51 3.82
CA ARG A 54 5.28 -12.45 4.74
C ARG A 54 4.47 -12.38 6.01
N LYS A 55 5.14 -12.72 7.11
CA LYS A 55 4.76 -12.35 8.48
C LYS A 55 4.78 -10.82 8.69
N SER A 56 4.35 -10.02 7.70
CA SER A 56 3.89 -8.66 7.92
C SER A 56 2.67 -8.72 8.83
N GLY A 57 2.55 -7.75 9.74
CA GLY A 57 1.63 -7.87 10.87
C GLY A 57 0.19 -8.21 10.48
N LEU A 58 -0.42 -9.13 11.23
CA LEU A 58 -1.83 -9.52 11.06
C LEU A 58 -2.73 -8.35 11.47
N THR A 59 -3.73 -8.03 10.66
CA THR A 59 -4.69 -6.98 10.99
C THR A 59 -5.98 -7.58 11.51
N LEU A 60 -6.34 -7.21 12.74
CA LEU A 60 -7.61 -7.51 13.39
C LEU A 60 -8.39 -6.21 13.58
N ALA A 61 -9.71 -6.25 13.37
CA ALA A 61 -10.58 -5.08 13.49
C ALA A 61 -11.66 -5.29 14.58
N PRO A 62 -11.35 -4.94 15.85
CA PRO A 62 -12.35 -4.95 16.93
C PRO A 62 -13.35 -3.78 16.83
N GLU A 63 -12.94 -2.67 16.18
CA GLU A 63 -13.71 -1.44 15.94
C GLU A 63 -14.09 -0.62 17.18
N ALA A 64 -14.39 -1.23 18.33
CA ALA A 64 -14.69 -0.52 19.57
C ALA A 64 -13.98 -1.13 20.79
N GLY A 65 -13.70 -0.27 21.78
CA GLY A 65 -12.86 -0.57 22.94
C GLY A 65 -13.53 -1.38 24.05
N CYS A 66 -14.86 -1.33 24.14
CA CYS A 66 -15.65 -2.07 25.13
C CYS A 66 -16.75 -2.89 24.45
N GLN A 67 -17.33 -3.85 25.19
CA GLN A 67 -18.42 -4.67 24.65
C GLN A 67 -19.64 -3.82 24.33
N ARG A 68 -20.02 -2.91 25.24
CA ARG A 68 -21.16 -2.01 25.07
C ARG A 68 -21.09 -1.24 23.75
N LEU A 69 -19.96 -0.63 23.41
CA LEU A 69 -19.83 0.11 22.15
C LEU A 69 -19.77 -0.81 20.92
N ARG A 70 -19.24 -2.03 21.05
CA ARG A 70 -19.36 -3.03 19.98
C ARG A 70 -20.84 -3.36 19.74
N ASP A 71 -21.63 -3.53 20.79
CA ASP A 71 -23.06 -3.77 20.70
C ASP A 71 -23.81 -2.57 20.08
N VAL A 72 -23.43 -1.33 20.44
CA VAL A 72 -23.97 -0.09 19.83
C VAL A 72 -23.79 -0.11 18.31
N ILE A 73 -22.59 -0.40 17.81
CA ILE A 73 -22.32 -0.48 16.36
C ILE A 73 -22.74 -1.82 15.72
N ASN A 74 -23.46 -2.66 16.47
CA ASN A 74 -23.89 -3.99 16.08
C ASN A 74 -22.73 -4.90 15.59
N LYS A 75 -21.58 -4.80 16.27
CA LYS A 75 -20.41 -5.65 16.08
C LYS A 75 -20.47 -6.79 17.09
N THR A 76 -20.75 -8.00 16.62
CA THR A 76 -20.94 -9.18 17.48
C THR A 76 -19.64 -9.79 18.02
N THR A 77 -18.48 -9.28 17.62
CA THR A 77 -17.17 -9.70 18.13
C THR A 77 -17.07 -9.45 19.64
N THR A 78 -16.75 -10.48 20.42
CA THR A 78 -16.51 -10.32 21.85
C THR A 78 -15.06 -9.98 22.16
N GLU A 79 -14.79 -9.51 23.38
CA GLU A 79 -13.42 -9.38 23.86
C GLU A 79 -12.67 -10.72 23.85
N GLN A 80 -13.34 -11.81 24.20
CA GLN A 80 -12.74 -13.14 24.24
C GLN A 80 -12.35 -13.62 22.84
N ASP A 81 -13.13 -13.29 21.81
CA ASP A 81 -12.80 -13.60 20.41
C ASP A 81 -11.52 -12.88 20.00
N LEU A 82 -11.39 -11.61 20.36
CA LEU A 82 -10.17 -10.83 20.07
C LEU A 82 -8.94 -11.43 20.76
N LEU A 83 -9.02 -11.73 22.05
CA LEU A 83 -7.89 -12.30 22.79
C LEU A 83 -7.50 -13.68 22.25
N SER A 84 -8.49 -14.51 21.92
CA SER A 84 -8.30 -15.83 21.30
C SER A 84 -7.62 -15.74 19.92
N ALA A 85 -8.08 -14.82 19.07
CA ALA A 85 -7.51 -14.59 17.75
C ALA A 85 -6.06 -14.08 17.83
N VAL A 86 -5.79 -13.15 18.75
CA VAL A 86 -4.44 -12.65 19.02
C VAL A 86 -3.53 -13.78 19.49
N GLN A 87 -3.99 -14.59 20.45
CA GLN A 87 -3.24 -15.72 20.98
C GLN A 87 -2.92 -16.75 19.88
N LEU A 88 -3.90 -17.05 19.02
CA LEU A 88 -3.70 -17.92 17.86
C LEU A 88 -2.65 -17.33 16.92
N ALA A 89 -2.77 -16.05 16.54
CA ALA A 89 -1.81 -15.41 15.65
C ALA A 89 -0.37 -15.47 16.21
N PHE A 90 -0.17 -15.21 17.50
CA PHE A 90 1.18 -15.31 18.06
C PHE A 90 1.69 -16.76 18.14
N ARG A 91 0.84 -17.74 18.46
CA ARG A 91 1.18 -19.18 18.43
C ARG A 91 1.64 -19.63 17.04
N GLU A 92 0.94 -19.15 16.02
CA GLU A 92 1.22 -19.46 14.62
C GLU A 92 2.43 -18.68 14.06
N GLY A 93 3.07 -17.84 14.89
CA GLY A 93 4.38 -17.27 14.65
C GLY A 93 4.39 -15.87 14.04
N TRP A 94 3.25 -15.17 14.01
CA TRP A 94 3.24 -13.73 13.77
C TRP A 94 3.98 -13.00 14.91
N LYS A 95 4.63 -11.89 14.57
CA LYS A 95 5.40 -11.09 15.55
C LYS A 95 4.76 -9.75 15.87
N LEU A 96 4.01 -9.19 14.94
CA LEU A 96 3.35 -7.90 15.06
C LEU A 96 1.87 -8.08 14.76
N ILE A 97 1.01 -7.45 15.56
CA ILE A 97 -0.44 -7.38 15.29
C ILE A 97 -0.82 -5.91 15.10
N LYS A 98 -1.69 -5.66 14.12
CA LYS A 98 -2.32 -4.37 13.88
C LYS A 98 -3.78 -4.44 14.35
N LEU A 99 -4.20 -3.48 15.14
CA LEU A 99 -5.56 -3.35 15.65
C LEU A 99 -6.19 -2.06 15.13
N TYR A 100 -7.45 -2.14 14.67
CA TYR A 100 -8.22 -0.97 14.23
C TYR A 100 -9.37 -0.71 15.19
N PHE A 101 -9.37 0.48 15.77
CA PHE A 101 -10.45 0.99 16.59
C PHE A 101 -10.96 2.31 16.02
N MET A 102 -12.24 2.56 16.23
CA MET A 102 -12.82 3.88 16.11
C MET A 102 -12.93 4.52 17.50
N ILE A 103 -12.88 5.86 17.53
CA ILE A 103 -13.15 6.70 18.70
C ILE A 103 -14.24 7.69 18.35
N GLY A 104 -14.96 8.21 19.34
CA GLY A 104 -16.12 9.08 19.08
C GLY A 104 -17.36 8.32 18.63
N HIS A 105 -17.46 7.04 19.00
CA HIS A 105 -18.68 6.27 18.72
C HIS A 105 -19.92 6.97 19.30
N PRO A 106 -21.10 6.79 18.68
CA PRO A 106 -22.35 7.22 19.29
C PRO A 106 -22.46 6.69 20.73
N THR A 107 -22.85 7.55 21.67
CA THR A 107 -22.95 7.25 23.12
C THR A 107 -21.62 6.97 23.85
N GLU A 108 -20.45 7.15 23.21
CA GLU A 108 -19.15 6.95 23.86
C GLU A 108 -18.92 7.95 24.99
N GLY A 109 -18.64 7.44 26.20
CA GLY A 109 -18.23 8.22 27.35
C GLY A 109 -16.77 7.95 27.73
N GLU A 110 -16.29 8.66 28.76
CA GLU A 110 -14.93 8.51 29.26
C GLU A 110 -14.66 7.08 29.81
N THR A 111 -15.67 6.42 30.38
CA THR A 111 -15.58 5.03 30.87
C THR A 111 -15.23 4.07 29.75
N ASP A 112 -15.79 4.26 28.54
CA ASP A 112 -15.50 3.40 27.40
C ASP A 112 -14.08 3.61 26.85
N LEU A 113 -13.57 4.85 26.91
CA LEU A 113 -12.16 5.15 26.57
C LEU A 113 -11.20 4.50 27.57
N GLN A 114 -11.56 4.49 28.85
CA GLN A 114 -10.81 3.78 29.88
C GLN A 114 -10.80 2.27 29.59
N GLU A 115 -11.92 1.69 29.19
CA GLU A 115 -12.00 0.27 28.79
C GLU A 115 -11.15 -0.03 27.53
N LEU A 116 -11.13 0.87 26.54
CA LEU A 116 -10.25 0.75 25.37
C LEU A 116 -8.77 0.65 25.79
N VAL A 117 -8.32 1.50 26.72
CA VAL A 117 -6.96 1.45 27.27
C VAL A 117 -6.69 0.09 27.92
N GLN A 118 -7.63 -0.40 28.73
CA GLN A 118 -7.50 -1.69 29.41
C GLN A 118 -7.43 -2.85 28.43
N LEU A 119 -8.30 -2.87 27.41
CA LEU A 119 -8.32 -3.88 26.37
C LEU A 119 -6.98 -3.95 25.63
N ILE A 120 -6.45 -2.80 25.18
CA ILE A 120 -5.16 -2.75 24.49
C ILE A 120 -4.04 -3.28 25.39
N ASN A 121 -4.05 -2.94 26.69
CA ASN A 121 -3.07 -3.45 27.65
C ASN A 121 -3.18 -4.97 27.86
N ARG A 122 -4.40 -5.53 27.90
CA ARG A 122 -4.63 -6.99 27.96
C ARG A 122 -4.09 -7.68 26.70
N VAL A 123 -4.37 -7.13 25.51
CA VAL A 123 -3.81 -7.64 24.25
C VAL A 123 -2.28 -7.57 24.25
N MET A 124 -1.70 -6.48 24.77
CA MET A 124 -0.26 -6.33 24.90
C MET A 124 0.33 -7.36 25.86
N ALA A 125 -0.35 -7.71 26.95
CA ALA A 125 0.09 -8.77 27.86
C ALA A 125 0.18 -10.13 27.15
N VAL A 126 -0.81 -10.47 26.31
CA VAL A 126 -0.77 -11.68 25.46
C VAL A 126 0.43 -11.61 24.50
N ALA A 127 0.64 -10.48 23.83
CA ALA A 127 1.78 -10.30 22.93
C ALA A 127 3.14 -10.50 23.63
N LYS A 128 3.29 -10.05 24.89
CA LYS A 128 4.50 -10.27 25.69
C LYS A 128 4.74 -11.75 25.98
N MET A 129 3.68 -12.49 26.32
CA MET A 129 3.77 -13.93 26.64
C MET A 129 4.36 -14.74 25.49
N TYR A 130 4.04 -14.39 24.24
CA TYR A 130 4.52 -15.08 23.05
C TYR A 130 5.75 -14.43 22.38
N ARG A 131 6.43 -13.51 23.07
CA ARG A 131 7.60 -12.77 22.53
C ARG A 131 7.27 -12.07 21.20
N GLY A 132 6.09 -11.46 21.11
CA GLY A 132 5.70 -10.54 20.04
C GLY A 132 6.54 -9.26 20.08
N THR A 133 6.79 -8.68 18.92
CA THR A 133 7.56 -7.44 18.77
C THR A 133 6.76 -6.19 19.14
N GLY A 134 5.42 -6.24 19.03
CA GLY A 134 4.55 -5.18 19.50
C GLY A 134 3.15 -5.19 18.90
N LEU A 135 2.45 -4.08 19.10
CA LEU A 135 1.13 -3.80 18.57
C LEU A 135 1.16 -2.48 17.81
N ASN A 136 0.55 -2.44 16.63
CA ASN A 136 0.21 -1.18 15.98
C ASN A 136 -1.28 -0.94 16.16
N VAL A 137 -1.66 0.16 16.80
CA VAL A 137 -3.06 0.49 17.06
C VAL A 137 -3.43 1.70 16.22
N SER A 138 -4.37 1.51 15.30
CA SER A 138 -4.92 2.56 14.46
C SER A 138 -6.24 3.07 15.04
N LEU A 139 -6.32 4.37 15.32
CA LEU A 139 -7.47 5.05 15.88
C LEU A 139 -8.10 5.96 14.82
N SER A 140 -9.36 5.73 14.48
CA SER A 140 -10.08 6.55 13.50
C SER A 140 -11.28 7.23 14.16
N PRO A 141 -11.45 8.55 14.04
CA PRO A 141 -12.68 9.19 14.49
C PRO A 141 -13.90 8.63 13.75
N PHE A 142 -15.00 8.47 14.48
CA PHE A 142 -16.27 8.08 13.94
C PHE A 142 -16.79 9.16 12.98
N ILE A 143 -17.11 8.76 11.75
CA ILE A 143 -17.66 9.66 10.73
C ILE A 143 -19.04 9.13 10.33
N PRO A 144 -20.13 9.84 10.65
CA PRO A 144 -21.48 9.48 10.23
C PRO A 144 -21.56 9.27 8.72
N LYS A 145 -22.08 8.12 8.27
CA LYS A 145 -22.23 7.80 6.84
C LYS A 145 -23.69 7.78 6.41
N PRO A 146 -24.03 8.36 5.24
CA PRO A 146 -25.34 8.22 4.62
C PRO A 146 -25.81 6.78 4.54
N LEU A 147 -27.13 6.59 4.61
CA LEU A 147 -27.78 5.30 4.49
C LEU A 147 -27.29 4.30 5.54
N THR A 148 -26.84 4.74 6.71
CA THR A 148 -26.54 3.87 7.86
C THR A 148 -27.44 4.23 9.04
N PRO A 149 -27.60 3.36 10.04
CA PRO A 149 -28.31 3.73 11.27
C PRO A 149 -27.72 4.97 11.94
N PHE A 150 -26.43 5.25 11.73
CA PHE A 150 -25.77 6.40 12.34
C PHE A 150 -25.71 7.66 11.50
N GLN A 151 -26.45 7.72 10.37
CA GLN A 151 -26.46 8.91 9.52
C GLN A 151 -26.98 10.16 10.25
N TRP A 152 -27.78 9.99 11.32
CA TRP A 152 -28.34 11.05 12.15
C TRP A 152 -27.44 11.47 13.33
N CYS A 153 -26.41 10.69 13.65
CA CYS A 153 -25.51 11.01 14.75
C CYS A 153 -24.72 12.28 14.47
N ARG A 154 -24.40 13.06 15.51
CA ARG A 154 -23.33 14.04 15.40
C ARG A 154 -21.98 13.33 15.25
N GLN A 155 -21.03 14.00 14.63
CA GLN A 155 -19.62 13.73 14.73
C GLN A 155 -19.04 14.57 15.88
N ASP A 156 -18.09 14.02 16.62
CA ASP A 156 -17.33 14.79 17.61
C ASP A 156 -16.58 15.95 16.95
N SER A 157 -16.45 17.08 17.66
CA SER A 157 -15.68 18.23 17.20
C SER A 157 -14.19 17.91 17.14
N PRO A 158 -13.38 18.68 16.40
CA PRO A 158 -11.93 18.50 16.39
C PRO A 158 -11.31 18.52 17.79
N GLU A 159 -11.79 19.39 18.67
CA GLU A 159 -11.33 19.53 20.06
C GLU A 159 -11.66 18.29 20.89
N GLU A 160 -12.86 17.72 20.73
CA GLU A 160 -13.26 16.49 21.40
C GLU A 160 -12.40 15.31 20.92
N ILE A 161 -12.18 15.18 19.60
CA ILE A 161 -11.33 14.13 19.01
C ILE A 161 -9.91 14.24 19.56
N ASP A 162 -9.31 15.44 19.53
CA ASP A 162 -7.96 15.67 20.04
C ASP A 162 -7.85 15.41 21.55
N GLY A 163 -8.89 15.77 22.32
CA GLY A 163 -8.98 15.44 23.74
C GLY A 163 -8.93 13.93 23.99
N LYS A 164 -9.69 13.15 23.23
CA LYS A 164 -9.70 11.67 23.31
C LYS A 164 -8.35 11.07 22.89
N LEU A 165 -7.76 11.58 21.81
CA LEU A 165 -6.43 11.14 21.35
C LEU A 165 -5.35 11.43 22.41
N ARG A 166 -5.41 12.61 23.05
CA ARG A 166 -4.52 12.97 24.16
C ARG A 166 -4.69 12.01 25.34
N PHE A 167 -5.93 11.76 25.76
CA PHE A 167 -6.25 10.81 26.82
C PHE A 167 -5.64 9.42 26.59
N LEU A 168 -5.77 8.88 25.37
CA LEU A 168 -5.23 7.57 24.99
C LEU A 168 -3.70 7.57 24.96
N ARG A 169 -3.08 8.58 24.36
CA ARG A 169 -1.61 8.72 24.29
C ARG A 169 -0.97 8.85 25.67
N GLU A 170 -1.68 9.45 26.62
CA GLU A 170 -1.19 9.62 27.98
C GLU A 170 -1.23 8.34 28.82
N ARG A 171 -2.10 7.39 28.46
CA ARG A 171 -2.31 6.15 29.22
C ARG A 171 -1.68 4.93 28.56
N LEU A 172 -1.48 4.93 27.24
CA LEU A 172 -0.81 3.87 26.49
C LEU A 172 0.70 4.15 26.38
N ARG A 173 1.44 3.86 27.46
CA ARG A 173 2.87 4.20 27.59
C ARG A 173 3.86 3.09 27.21
N ASP A 174 3.40 1.87 26.93
CA ASP A 174 4.30 0.78 26.52
C ASP A 174 4.92 1.10 25.15
N LYS A 175 6.26 1.13 25.09
CA LYS A 175 7.02 1.46 23.87
C LYS A 175 6.76 0.49 22.71
N ARG A 176 6.19 -0.69 22.98
CA ARG A 176 5.80 -1.67 21.96
C ARG A 176 4.43 -1.39 21.33
N ILE A 177 3.68 -0.42 21.86
CA ILE A 177 2.41 0.02 21.30
C ILE A 177 2.70 1.24 20.42
N LYS A 178 2.61 1.06 19.10
CA LYS A 178 2.69 2.17 18.14
C LYS A 178 1.28 2.64 17.81
N LEU A 179 0.95 3.86 18.22
CA LEU A 179 -0.31 4.50 17.85
C LEU A 179 -0.19 5.19 16.49
N SER A 180 -1.23 5.05 15.67
CA SER A 180 -1.47 5.86 14.48
C SER A 180 -2.91 6.36 14.51
N TRP A 181 -3.18 7.57 14.05
CA TRP A 181 -4.52 8.12 14.07
C TRP A 181 -4.81 9.02 12.86
N ARG A 182 -6.09 9.22 12.57
CA ARG A 182 -6.55 10.23 11.63
C ARG A 182 -6.56 11.60 12.32
N HIS A 183 -6.06 12.64 11.65
CA HIS A 183 -6.09 14.00 12.17
C HIS A 183 -7.54 14.50 12.31
N ALA A 184 -7.81 15.25 13.39
CA ALA A 184 -9.14 15.72 13.75
C ALA A 184 -9.76 16.62 12.67
N ASP A 185 -8.98 17.58 12.15
CA ASP A 185 -9.38 18.49 11.07
C ASP A 185 -9.76 17.76 9.78
N LEU A 186 -8.96 16.75 9.43
CA LEU A 186 -9.24 15.91 8.26
C LEU A 186 -10.52 15.10 8.48
N ALA A 187 -10.74 14.56 9.68
CA ALA A 187 -11.97 13.85 10.00
C ALA A 187 -13.21 14.78 9.91
N GLN A 188 -13.10 16.05 10.30
CA GLN A 188 -14.17 17.03 10.14
C GLN A 188 -14.53 17.24 8.67
N VAL A 189 -13.53 17.39 7.80
CA VAL A 189 -13.72 17.48 6.34
C VAL A 189 -14.32 16.18 5.78
N GLU A 190 -13.91 15.01 6.28
CA GLU A 190 -14.51 13.73 5.87
C GLU A 190 -15.99 13.63 6.27
N GLY A 191 -16.37 14.18 7.43
CA GLY A 191 -17.76 14.32 7.86
C GLY A 191 -18.58 15.23 6.95
N LEU A 192 -18.03 16.40 6.64
CA LEU A 192 -18.59 17.35 5.68
C LEU A 192 -18.85 16.69 4.33
N LEU A 193 -17.87 15.97 3.79
CA LEU A 193 -17.96 15.29 2.50
C LEU A 193 -18.91 14.09 2.54
N ALA A 194 -18.96 13.37 3.66
CA ALA A 194 -19.85 12.23 3.82
C ALA A 194 -21.33 12.63 3.83
N ARG A 195 -21.68 13.71 4.52
CA ARG A 195 -23.09 14.16 4.68
C ARG A 195 -23.42 15.48 4.01
N GLY A 196 -22.55 15.95 3.14
CA GLY A 196 -22.73 17.17 2.38
C GLY A 196 -23.95 17.12 1.47
N ASP A 197 -24.57 18.27 1.25
CA ASP A 197 -25.56 18.44 0.19
C ASP A 197 -24.96 19.17 -1.02
N ARG A 198 -25.82 19.54 -1.98
CA ARG A 198 -25.41 20.20 -3.24
C ARG A 198 -24.52 21.44 -3.03
N ARG A 199 -24.60 22.11 -1.88
CA ARG A 199 -23.78 23.30 -1.57
C ARG A 199 -22.30 22.96 -1.45
N ILE A 200 -21.97 21.75 -0.99
CA ILE A 200 -20.58 21.30 -0.80
C ILE A 200 -19.83 21.20 -2.13
N GLY A 201 -20.53 21.03 -3.25
CA GLY A 201 -19.91 21.10 -4.59
C GLY A 201 -19.18 22.42 -4.84
N ARG A 202 -19.74 23.56 -4.38
CA ARG A 202 -19.09 24.88 -4.51
C ARG A 202 -17.90 25.02 -3.58
N VAL A 203 -17.97 24.45 -2.37
CA VAL A 203 -16.86 24.42 -1.41
C VAL A 203 -15.69 23.65 -2.00
N ILE A 204 -15.91 22.43 -2.49
CA ILE A 204 -14.85 21.60 -3.13
C ILE A 204 -14.19 22.35 -4.29
N TRP A 205 -15.01 22.98 -5.14
CA TRP A 205 -14.51 23.75 -6.27
C TRP A 205 -13.63 24.92 -5.82
N ARG A 206 -14.03 25.65 -4.77
CA ARG A 206 -13.29 26.77 -4.21
C ARG A 206 -11.99 26.34 -3.52
N VAL A 207 -12.01 25.24 -2.77
CA VAL A 207 -10.81 24.61 -2.19
C VAL A 207 -9.78 24.31 -3.29
N TRP A 208 -10.23 23.73 -4.40
CA TRP A 208 -9.37 23.48 -5.56
C TRP A 208 -8.86 24.77 -6.22
N GLN A 209 -9.71 25.80 -6.37
CA GLN A 209 -9.30 27.10 -6.92
C GLN A 209 -8.24 27.79 -6.05
N ASN A 210 -8.32 27.63 -4.73
CA ASN A 210 -7.36 28.17 -3.77
C ASN A 210 -6.04 27.37 -3.72
N GLY A 211 -5.86 26.40 -4.62
CA GLY A 211 -4.59 25.71 -4.81
C GLY A 211 -4.46 24.35 -4.12
N ALA A 212 -5.50 23.84 -3.46
CA ALA A 212 -5.48 22.51 -2.85
C ALA A 212 -5.19 21.42 -3.89
N ARG A 213 -4.17 20.62 -3.66
CA ARG A 213 -3.79 19.48 -4.52
C ARG A 213 -3.38 18.32 -3.65
N LEU A 214 -3.78 17.12 -4.05
CA LEU A 214 -3.30 15.87 -3.44
C LEU A 214 -3.61 15.73 -1.94
N GLU A 215 -4.71 16.32 -1.47
CA GLU A 215 -5.11 16.37 -0.06
C GLU A 215 -5.46 15.02 0.59
N GLY A 216 -5.39 13.92 -0.18
CA GLY A 216 -5.43 12.57 0.38
C GLY A 216 -4.16 12.19 1.16
N TRP A 217 -3.05 12.91 0.93
CA TRP A 217 -1.79 12.76 1.66
C TRP A 217 -1.66 13.84 2.73
N SER A 218 -1.32 13.43 3.95
CA SER A 218 -1.30 14.28 5.15
C SER A 218 -0.40 15.51 5.01
N GLU A 219 0.70 15.39 4.29
CA GLU A 219 1.68 16.44 4.04
C GLU A 219 1.18 17.55 3.08
N HIS A 220 0.08 17.29 2.39
CA HIS A 220 -0.55 18.22 1.45
C HIS A 220 -1.90 18.74 1.91
N PHE A 221 -2.50 18.10 2.92
CA PHE A 221 -3.78 18.51 3.47
C PHE A 221 -3.66 19.87 4.16
N ASN A 222 -4.57 20.79 3.83
CA ASN A 222 -4.62 22.12 4.42
C ASN A 222 -6.07 22.48 4.82
N HIS A 223 -6.35 22.39 6.12
CA HIS A 223 -7.67 22.71 6.67
C HIS A 223 -8.08 24.17 6.48
N ASP A 224 -7.14 25.12 6.49
CA ASP A 224 -7.44 26.54 6.31
C ASP A 224 -8.11 26.82 4.96
N LEU A 225 -7.74 26.07 3.90
CA LEU A 225 -8.37 26.19 2.59
C LEU A 225 -9.85 25.79 2.63
N TRP A 226 -10.19 24.77 3.43
CA TRP A 226 -11.57 24.34 3.64
C TRP A 226 -12.35 25.35 4.48
N GLN A 227 -11.76 25.85 5.57
CA GLN A 227 -12.39 26.87 6.39
C GLN A 227 -12.70 28.14 5.60
N GLN A 228 -11.73 28.67 4.85
CA GLN A 228 -11.91 29.83 3.97
C GLN A 228 -12.99 29.59 2.91
N ALA A 229 -13.05 28.38 2.33
CA ALA A 229 -14.04 28.05 1.34
C ALA A 229 -15.46 27.94 1.94
N MET A 230 -15.58 27.40 3.14
CA MET A 230 -16.85 27.34 3.89
C MET A 230 -17.35 28.75 4.23
N ASP A 231 -16.48 29.62 4.77
CA ASP A 231 -16.81 31.01 5.11
C ASP A 231 -17.25 31.81 3.88
N ALA A 232 -16.55 31.65 2.76
CA ALA A 232 -16.88 32.33 1.50
C ALA A 232 -18.23 31.89 0.91
N GLU A 233 -18.69 30.67 1.22
CA GLU A 233 -20.01 30.16 0.83
C GLU A 233 -21.09 30.42 1.90
N GLY A 234 -20.74 31.07 3.01
CA GLY A 234 -21.64 31.34 4.14
C GLY A 234 -22.09 30.06 4.86
N LEU A 235 -21.21 29.07 4.95
CA LEU A 235 -21.48 27.76 5.55
C LEU A 235 -20.61 27.52 6.79
N ALA A 236 -21.14 26.75 7.73
CA ALA A 236 -20.39 26.27 8.90
C ALA A 236 -20.28 24.74 8.87
N PHE A 237 -19.17 24.19 9.36
CA PHE A 237 -18.95 22.74 9.44
C PHE A 237 -20.05 22.04 10.25
N ASP A 238 -20.43 22.60 11.40
CA ASP A 238 -21.44 22.05 12.32
C ASP A 238 -22.79 21.76 11.68
N ARG A 239 -23.12 22.46 10.58
CA ARG A 239 -24.32 22.18 9.80
C ARG A 239 -24.32 20.75 9.23
N PHE A 240 -23.15 20.22 8.89
CA PHE A 240 -22.97 18.93 8.22
C PHE A 240 -22.36 17.87 9.15
N THR A 241 -21.67 18.28 10.21
CA THR A 241 -21.10 17.39 11.24
C THR A 241 -21.99 17.24 12.47
N GLY A 242 -22.99 18.12 12.67
CA GLY A 242 -23.95 18.03 13.78
C GLY A 242 -24.91 16.84 13.71
N GLY A 243 -25.73 16.69 14.75
CA GLY A 243 -26.84 15.73 14.76
C GLY A 243 -27.94 16.15 13.80
N LEU A 244 -28.59 15.18 13.17
CA LEU A 244 -29.72 15.42 12.27
C LEU A 244 -31.01 14.93 12.90
N ASP A 245 -32.11 15.62 12.62
CA ASP A 245 -33.45 15.16 12.96
C ASP A 245 -33.79 13.88 12.18
N LEU A 246 -34.39 12.90 12.87
CA LEU A 246 -34.74 11.60 12.31
C LEU A 246 -35.78 11.71 11.19
N ASP A 247 -36.70 12.66 11.30
CA ASP A 247 -37.82 12.83 10.39
C ASP A 247 -37.56 13.87 9.29
N ALA A 248 -36.46 14.62 9.40
CA ALA A 248 -36.08 15.57 8.38
C ALA A 248 -35.75 14.89 7.03
N PRO A 249 -36.01 15.58 5.91
CA PRO A 249 -35.53 15.14 4.60
C PRO A 249 -34.00 15.18 4.57
N LEU A 250 -33.39 14.08 4.14
CA LEU A 250 -31.94 13.97 4.02
C LEU A 250 -31.49 14.22 2.58
N PRO A 251 -30.32 14.85 2.36
CA PRO A 251 -29.81 15.14 1.01
C PRO A 251 -29.71 13.90 0.10
N TRP A 252 -29.51 12.72 0.68
CA TRP A 252 -29.36 11.44 0.00
C TRP A 252 -30.62 10.55 0.03
N ASP A 253 -31.78 11.05 0.49
CA ASP A 253 -33.02 10.26 0.53
C ASP A 253 -33.48 9.79 -0.87
N HIS A 254 -33.01 10.44 -1.93
CA HIS A 254 -33.25 10.04 -3.32
C HIS A 254 -32.40 8.84 -3.78
N VAL A 255 -31.43 8.39 -2.98
CA VAL A 255 -30.55 7.25 -3.30
C VAL A 255 -31.15 5.97 -2.73
N GLN A 256 -31.45 5.01 -3.59
CA GLN A 256 -32.05 3.74 -3.20
C GLN A 256 -31.00 2.62 -3.11
N LYS A 257 -30.76 2.09 -1.90
CA LYS A 257 -29.93 0.90 -1.67
C LYS A 257 -30.72 -0.36 -1.25
N GLY A 258 -32.06 -0.28 -1.30
CA GLY A 258 -32.99 -1.35 -0.93
C GLY A 258 -33.31 -1.48 0.57
N VAL A 259 -32.40 -1.09 1.48
CA VAL A 259 -32.72 -1.00 2.92
C VAL A 259 -33.62 0.21 3.18
N SER A 260 -34.71 0.01 3.92
CA SER A 260 -35.70 1.07 4.19
C SER A 260 -35.22 2.09 5.23
N LYS A 261 -35.60 3.37 5.07
CA LYS A 261 -35.32 4.44 6.06
C LYS A 261 -35.91 4.09 7.43
N LYS A 262 -37.12 3.53 7.47
CA LYS A 262 -37.79 3.06 8.69
C LYS A 262 -36.96 2.02 9.44
N TYR A 263 -36.39 1.04 8.73
CA TYR A 263 -35.50 0.06 9.35
C TYR A 263 -34.25 0.73 9.93
N LEU A 264 -33.62 1.65 9.19
CA LEU A 264 -32.45 2.38 9.70
C LEU A 264 -32.78 3.20 10.96
N GLN A 265 -33.96 3.83 11.03
CA GLN A 265 -34.43 4.52 12.23
C GLN A 265 -34.62 3.54 13.40
N GLN A 266 -35.17 2.35 13.16
CA GLN A 266 -35.31 1.32 14.20
C GLN A 266 -33.95 0.86 14.72
N GLU A 267 -32.99 0.57 13.83
CA GLU A 267 -31.63 0.20 14.21
C GLU A 267 -30.90 1.34 14.94
N TYR A 268 -31.15 2.59 14.59
CA TYR A 268 -30.65 3.74 15.34
C TYR A 268 -31.14 3.71 16.79
N HIS A 269 -32.44 3.51 17.03
CA HIS A 269 -32.97 3.44 18.40
C HIS A 269 -32.41 2.24 19.18
N LYS A 270 -32.30 1.07 18.55
CA LYS A 270 -31.65 -0.10 19.16
C LYS A 270 -30.20 0.20 19.54
N SER A 271 -29.45 0.87 18.66
CA SER A 271 -28.05 1.22 18.90
C SER A 271 -27.89 2.13 20.12
N LEU A 272 -28.79 3.10 20.34
CA LEU A 272 -28.76 3.97 21.52
C LEU A 272 -28.96 3.19 22.83
N GLN A 273 -29.56 2.00 22.76
CA GLN A 273 -29.81 1.10 23.88
C GLN A 273 -28.80 -0.06 23.94
N ALA A 274 -27.76 -0.05 23.09
CA ALA A 274 -26.81 -1.15 22.92
C ALA A 274 -27.50 -2.51 22.63
N GLN A 275 -28.65 -2.49 21.96
CA GLN A 275 -29.36 -3.70 21.56
C GLN A 275 -28.82 -4.19 20.22
N VAL A 276 -28.31 -5.42 20.20
CA VAL A 276 -27.81 -6.07 18.99
C VAL A 276 -28.93 -6.59 18.10
N THR A 277 -28.70 -6.57 16.80
CA THR A 277 -29.52 -7.21 15.77
C THR A 277 -28.74 -8.36 15.17
N LEU A 278 -29.25 -9.58 15.33
CA LEU A 278 -28.60 -10.81 14.89
C LEU A 278 -28.67 -11.01 13.37
N ASP A 279 -27.77 -11.85 12.85
CA ASP A 279 -27.69 -12.18 11.44
C ASP A 279 -28.91 -13.01 11.00
N CYS A 280 -29.57 -12.61 9.91
CA CYS A 280 -30.75 -13.30 9.38
C CYS A 280 -30.48 -14.70 8.80
N ARG A 281 -29.21 -15.15 8.77
CA ARG A 281 -28.82 -16.53 8.47
C ARG A 281 -28.90 -17.45 9.69
N GLU A 282 -28.69 -16.88 10.87
CA GLU A 282 -28.67 -17.61 12.14
C GLU A 282 -29.94 -17.35 12.96
N ASP A 283 -30.67 -16.28 12.62
CA ASP A 283 -31.91 -15.85 13.28
C ASP A 283 -32.98 -15.42 12.24
N LYS A 284 -34.13 -14.98 12.71
CA LYS A 284 -35.27 -14.56 11.90
C LYS A 284 -34.97 -13.32 11.05
N CYS A 285 -35.72 -13.20 9.96
CA CYS A 285 -35.69 -12.02 9.10
C CYS A 285 -35.95 -10.73 9.89
N GLN A 286 -35.09 -9.72 9.69
CA GLN A 286 -35.19 -8.42 10.35
C GLN A 286 -36.03 -7.39 9.56
N HIS A 287 -36.66 -7.82 8.46
CA HIS A 287 -37.51 -6.99 7.60
C HIS A 287 -36.86 -5.67 7.11
N CYS A 288 -35.57 -5.72 6.77
CA CYS A 288 -34.78 -4.54 6.42
C CYS A 288 -35.20 -3.84 5.10
N GLY A 289 -36.00 -4.50 4.27
CA GLY A 289 -36.45 -4.02 2.95
C GLY A 289 -35.89 -4.81 1.77
N LEU A 290 -34.91 -5.70 2.00
CA LEU A 290 -34.24 -6.48 0.95
C LEU A 290 -34.92 -7.82 0.62
N MET A 291 -36.07 -8.15 1.22
CA MET A 291 -36.70 -9.47 1.12
C MET A 291 -37.04 -9.91 -0.30
N ALA A 292 -37.16 -8.97 -1.24
CA ALA A 292 -37.37 -9.26 -2.65
C ALA A 292 -36.12 -9.80 -3.37
N GLN A 293 -34.91 -9.58 -2.81
CA GLN A 293 -33.65 -9.97 -3.42
C GLN A 293 -33.49 -11.50 -3.44
N PRO A 294 -32.97 -12.09 -4.53
CA PRO A 294 -32.79 -13.54 -4.65
C PRO A 294 -31.98 -14.14 -3.49
N VAL A 295 -30.92 -13.47 -3.05
CA VAL A 295 -30.07 -13.91 -1.94
C VAL A 295 -30.85 -13.99 -0.62
N CYS A 296 -31.71 -13.01 -0.34
CA CYS A 296 -32.54 -13.03 0.88
C CYS A 296 -33.55 -14.18 0.83
N ARG A 297 -34.16 -14.45 -0.33
CA ARG A 297 -35.06 -15.61 -0.48
C ARG A 297 -34.34 -16.92 -0.24
N HIS A 298 -33.10 -17.05 -0.73
CA HIS A 298 -32.29 -18.24 -0.51
C HIS A 298 -31.97 -18.45 0.98
N ILE A 299 -31.52 -17.41 1.68
CA ILE A 299 -31.26 -17.46 3.13
C ILE A 299 -32.53 -17.87 3.90
N LEU A 300 -33.68 -17.28 3.56
CA LEU A 300 -34.96 -17.59 4.21
C LEU A 300 -35.47 -19.00 3.90
N GLN A 301 -35.04 -19.62 2.80
CA GLN A 301 -35.41 -20.98 2.40
C GLN A 301 -34.53 -22.05 3.04
N GLN A 302 -33.24 -21.76 3.28
CA GLN A 302 -32.29 -22.75 3.79
C GLN A 302 -32.40 -23.01 5.31
N GLY A 303 -33.04 -22.11 6.08
CA GLY A 303 -33.05 -22.22 7.54
C GLY A 303 -31.65 -21.99 8.15
N PRO A 304 -31.50 -22.11 9.49
CA PRO A 304 -30.18 -22.02 10.13
C PRO A 304 -29.27 -23.13 9.59
N ALA A 305 -28.05 -22.77 9.18
CA ALA A 305 -27.12 -23.68 8.51
C ALA A 305 -26.92 -25.01 9.27
N GLU A 306 -27.19 -26.13 8.60
CA GLU A 306 -26.77 -27.47 9.04
C GLU A 306 -25.24 -27.57 9.10
N GLU A 307 -24.75 -28.49 9.94
CA GLU A 307 -23.33 -28.73 10.23
C GLU A 307 -22.44 -28.66 8.98
N LYS A 308 -21.38 -27.84 9.07
CA LYS A 308 -20.36 -27.72 8.04
C LYS A 308 -19.83 -29.10 7.67
N ALA A 309 -19.97 -29.46 6.39
CA ALA A 309 -19.39 -30.68 5.84
C ALA A 309 -17.91 -30.80 6.25
N PRO A 310 -17.45 -32.01 6.67
CA PRO A 310 -16.07 -32.20 7.06
C PRO A 310 -15.15 -31.77 5.92
N LEU A 311 -14.22 -30.88 6.27
CA LEU A 311 -13.23 -30.38 5.34
C LEU A 311 -12.48 -31.57 4.72
N PRO A 312 -12.18 -31.54 3.41
CA PRO A 312 -11.25 -32.49 2.85
C PRO A 312 -9.94 -32.41 3.65
N PRO A 313 -9.29 -33.55 3.96
CA PRO A 313 -8.05 -33.55 4.71
C PRO A 313 -7.09 -32.57 4.02
N ALA A 314 -6.46 -31.71 4.82
CA ALA A 314 -5.44 -30.79 4.34
C ALA A 314 -4.48 -31.62 3.49
N ALA A 315 -4.52 -31.42 2.16
CA ALA A 315 -3.59 -32.08 1.27
C ALA A 315 -2.22 -31.71 1.82
N ALA A 316 -1.50 -32.71 2.34
CA ALA A 316 -0.15 -32.56 2.86
C ALA A 316 0.58 -31.73 1.81
N GLY A 317 0.94 -30.50 2.20
CA GLY A 317 1.31 -29.46 1.25
C GLY A 317 2.24 -30.08 0.24
N ALA A 318 1.83 -30.09 -1.03
CA ALA A 318 2.67 -30.58 -2.09
C ALA A 318 3.96 -29.76 -1.95
N VAL A 319 4.97 -30.39 -1.37
CA VAL A 319 6.32 -29.84 -1.33
C VAL A 319 6.62 -29.74 -2.81
N ALA A 320 6.55 -28.52 -3.34
CA ALA A 320 6.97 -28.25 -4.71
C ALA A 320 8.34 -28.91 -4.79
N THR A 321 8.42 -30.03 -5.51
CA THR A 321 9.64 -30.79 -5.68
C THR A 321 10.63 -29.79 -6.23
N GLN A 322 11.61 -29.41 -5.40
CA GLN A 322 12.60 -28.43 -5.82
C GLN A 322 13.24 -29.03 -7.07
N PRO A 323 13.07 -28.40 -8.24
CA PRO A 323 13.64 -28.95 -9.45
C PRO A 323 15.15 -29.02 -9.25
N ASP A 324 15.76 -30.11 -9.72
CA ASP A 324 17.19 -30.37 -9.60
C ASP A 324 17.99 -29.09 -9.91
N GLN A 325 18.86 -28.67 -8.98
CA GLN A 325 19.67 -27.45 -9.13
C GLN A 325 20.50 -27.46 -10.43
N LYS A 326 20.77 -28.65 -10.98
CA LYS A 326 21.45 -28.84 -12.28
C LYS A 326 20.67 -28.30 -13.49
N THR A 327 19.38 -27.99 -13.33
CA THR A 327 18.52 -27.47 -14.40
C THR A 327 18.36 -25.94 -14.37
N ILE A 328 18.91 -25.25 -13.37
CA ILE A 328 18.77 -23.79 -13.27
C ILE A 328 19.65 -23.12 -14.32
N ARG A 329 19.05 -22.20 -15.09
CA ARG A 329 19.79 -21.29 -15.98
C ARG A 329 19.73 -19.88 -15.42
N LEU A 330 20.86 -19.20 -15.48
CA LEU A 330 20.95 -17.76 -15.28
C LEU A 330 21.08 -17.09 -16.64
N VAL A 331 20.30 -16.05 -16.85
CA VAL A 331 20.39 -15.22 -18.06
C VAL A 331 20.56 -13.75 -17.69
N ARG A 332 21.27 -13.03 -18.54
CA ARG A 332 21.34 -11.58 -18.58
C ARG A 332 20.51 -11.07 -19.73
N LEU A 333 19.57 -10.20 -19.41
CA LEU A 333 18.66 -9.54 -20.34
C LEU A 333 19.03 -8.07 -20.46
N ARG A 334 19.20 -7.60 -21.69
CA ARG A 334 19.33 -6.18 -22.04
C ARG A 334 18.00 -5.65 -22.57
N TYR A 335 17.57 -4.50 -22.07
CA TYR A 335 16.28 -3.90 -22.44
C TYR A 335 16.36 -2.37 -22.55
N ARG A 336 15.41 -1.79 -23.27
CA ARG A 336 15.23 -0.35 -23.50
C ARG A 336 13.98 0.15 -22.79
N ARG A 337 14.02 1.40 -22.33
CA ARG A 337 12.90 2.13 -21.75
C ARG A 337 12.71 3.45 -22.46
N ASP A 338 11.57 3.65 -23.10
CA ASP A 338 11.27 4.89 -23.81
C ASP A 338 10.43 5.89 -22.98
N GLU A 339 9.97 6.94 -23.66
CA GLU A 339 9.22 8.05 -23.09
C GLU A 339 7.88 7.62 -22.44
N SER A 340 7.21 6.61 -22.99
CA SER A 340 5.89 6.16 -22.53
C SER A 340 5.92 5.52 -21.12
N VAL A 341 7.07 4.94 -20.75
CA VAL A 341 7.28 4.26 -19.46
C VAL A 341 8.28 4.96 -18.54
N ARG A 342 8.68 6.19 -18.87
CA ARG A 342 9.68 6.95 -18.09
C ARG A 342 9.26 7.23 -16.65
N PHE A 343 7.95 7.30 -16.38
CA PHE A 343 7.41 7.58 -15.04
C PHE A 343 7.29 6.34 -14.16
N LEU A 344 7.62 5.15 -14.66
CA LEU A 344 7.73 3.97 -13.82
C LEU A 344 8.96 4.10 -12.90
N SER A 345 8.72 3.99 -11.60
CA SER A 345 9.81 3.91 -10.62
C SER A 345 10.57 2.59 -10.80
N HIS A 346 11.74 2.48 -10.18
CA HIS A 346 12.50 1.22 -10.19
C HIS A 346 11.68 0.05 -9.61
N LEU A 347 10.92 0.28 -8.53
CA LEU A 347 10.08 -0.74 -7.92
C LEU A 347 8.94 -1.19 -8.85
N ASP A 348 8.37 -0.26 -9.62
CA ASP A 348 7.34 -0.59 -10.61
C ASP A 348 7.91 -1.47 -11.74
N VAL A 349 9.14 -1.20 -12.18
CA VAL A 349 9.84 -2.03 -13.17
C VAL A 349 10.10 -3.44 -12.64
N ILE A 350 10.53 -3.58 -11.38
CA ILE A 350 10.69 -4.90 -10.74
C ILE A 350 9.35 -5.66 -10.79
N HIS A 351 8.27 -5.04 -10.31
CA HIS A 351 6.94 -5.67 -10.32
C HIS A 351 6.43 -5.97 -11.74
N LEU A 352 6.77 -5.13 -12.72
CA LEU A 352 6.44 -5.35 -14.13
C LEU A 352 7.11 -6.61 -14.64
N PHE A 353 8.42 -6.79 -14.41
CA PHE A 353 9.13 -8.01 -14.81
C PHE A 353 8.61 -9.26 -14.10
N GLU A 354 8.29 -9.18 -12.80
CA GLU A 354 7.64 -10.29 -12.08
C GLU A 354 6.32 -10.71 -12.74
N ARG A 355 5.49 -9.74 -13.15
CA ARG A 355 4.22 -10.00 -13.85
C ARG A 355 4.44 -10.51 -15.27
N ALA A 356 5.40 -9.94 -16.00
CA ALA A 356 5.71 -10.32 -17.37
C ALA A 356 6.23 -11.75 -17.45
N LEU A 357 7.17 -12.13 -16.58
CA LEU A 357 7.70 -13.50 -16.52
C LEU A 357 6.58 -14.52 -16.20
N ARG A 358 5.65 -14.19 -15.29
CA ARG A 358 4.47 -15.01 -15.03
C ARG A 358 3.54 -15.11 -16.24
N ARG A 359 3.24 -13.99 -16.91
CA ARG A 359 2.39 -13.96 -18.13
C ARG A 359 3.01 -14.75 -19.29
N ALA A 360 4.33 -14.72 -19.41
CA ALA A 360 5.10 -15.49 -20.39
C ALA A 360 5.23 -16.98 -20.02
N ARG A 361 4.68 -17.41 -18.87
CA ARG A 361 4.79 -18.77 -18.32
C ARG A 361 6.25 -19.24 -18.20
N ILE A 362 7.13 -18.34 -17.79
CA ILE A 362 8.54 -18.66 -17.50
C ILE A 362 8.64 -19.10 -16.04
N ARG A 363 9.11 -20.32 -15.79
CA ARG A 363 9.29 -20.86 -14.43
C ARG A 363 10.50 -20.26 -13.74
N ILE A 364 10.29 -19.20 -12.96
CA ILE A 364 11.36 -18.48 -12.24
C ILE A 364 11.83 -19.24 -10.99
N VAL A 365 13.13 -19.14 -10.67
CA VAL A 365 13.69 -19.61 -9.39
C VAL A 365 13.46 -18.56 -8.30
N TYR A 366 13.04 -19.01 -7.12
CA TYR A 366 12.82 -18.13 -5.97
C TYR A 366 13.97 -18.21 -4.94
N THR A 367 14.12 -17.18 -4.11
CA THR A 367 15.07 -17.17 -2.99
C THR A 367 14.64 -18.14 -1.89
N SER A 368 15.63 -18.65 -1.13
CA SER A 368 15.38 -19.45 0.06
C SER A 368 15.04 -18.56 1.25
N GLY A 369 14.03 -18.90 2.03
CA GLY A 369 13.67 -18.21 3.27
C GLY A 369 12.17 -18.10 3.49
N PHE A 370 11.76 -17.39 4.55
CA PHE A 370 10.34 -17.19 4.90
C PHE A 370 9.55 -16.39 3.87
N ASN A 371 10.24 -15.69 2.96
CA ASN A 371 9.66 -14.85 1.91
C ASN A 371 10.38 -15.11 0.58
N PRO A 372 10.04 -16.19 -0.14
CA PRO A 372 10.61 -16.46 -1.44
C PRO A 372 10.25 -15.33 -2.41
N HIS A 373 11.26 -14.66 -2.94
CA HIS A 373 11.13 -13.66 -3.99
C HIS A 373 11.80 -14.20 -5.27
N PRO A 374 11.31 -13.83 -6.47
CA PRO A 374 11.99 -14.16 -7.72
C PRO A 374 13.48 -13.77 -7.64
N LYS A 375 14.39 -14.70 -7.98
CA LYS A 375 15.83 -14.43 -8.02
C LYS A 375 16.18 -13.58 -9.24
N MET A 376 15.99 -12.28 -9.08
CA MET A 376 16.27 -11.24 -10.06
C MET A 376 17.26 -10.23 -9.48
N ALA A 377 18.20 -9.77 -10.29
CA ALA A 377 19.13 -8.71 -9.96
C ALA A 377 19.16 -7.67 -11.09
N PHE A 378 18.92 -6.41 -10.74
CA PHE A 378 18.94 -5.31 -11.70
C PHE A 378 20.27 -4.57 -11.62
N GLY A 379 20.63 -3.89 -12.71
CA GLY A 379 21.68 -2.87 -12.66
C GLY A 379 21.29 -1.66 -11.80
N PRO A 380 22.18 -0.65 -11.70
CA PRO A 380 21.91 0.58 -10.96
C PRO A 380 20.55 1.19 -11.35
N PRO A 381 19.70 1.57 -10.37
CA PRO A 381 18.33 1.98 -10.65
C PRO A 381 18.29 3.23 -11.54
N LEU A 382 17.39 3.22 -12.52
CA LEU A 382 17.08 4.40 -13.34
C LEU A 382 16.09 5.31 -12.60
N PRO A 383 16.39 6.61 -12.40
CA PRO A 383 15.47 7.54 -11.75
C PRO A 383 14.15 7.71 -12.50
N THR A 384 13.07 8.02 -11.77
CA THR A 384 11.77 8.34 -12.36
C THR A 384 11.87 9.58 -13.26
N GLY A 385 11.25 9.51 -14.43
CA GLY A 385 11.25 10.55 -15.46
C GLY A 385 12.34 10.37 -16.53
N TYR A 386 13.22 9.38 -16.38
CA TYR A 386 14.34 9.16 -17.30
C TYR A 386 14.00 8.05 -18.30
N THR A 387 14.57 8.15 -19.50
CA THR A 387 14.57 7.06 -20.50
C THR A 387 15.93 6.37 -20.51
N SER A 388 16.01 5.19 -21.11
CA SER A 388 17.27 4.48 -21.23
C SER A 388 17.32 3.62 -22.49
N LEU A 389 18.50 3.57 -23.12
CA LEU A 389 18.75 2.72 -24.29
C LEU A 389 19.23 1.31 -23.89
N ASN A 390 19.90 1.17 -22.75
CA ASN A 390 20.54 -0.08 -22.35
C ASN A 390 20.47 -0.27 -20.83
N GLU A 391 19.48 -1.03 -20.40
CA GLU A 391 19.30 -1.50 -19.03
C GLU A 391 19.52 -3.01 -18.94
N TYR A 392 19.84 -3.49 -17.74
CA TYR A 392 20.22 -4.88 -17.53
C TYR A 392 19.47 -5.52 -16.35
N LEU A 393 19.06 -6.78 -16.57
CA LEU A 393 18.41 -7.63 -15.60
C LEU A 393 18.99 -9.04 -15.69
N ASP A 394 19.50 -9.55 -14.57
CA ASP A 394 19.88 -10.95 -14.42
C ASP A 394 18.74 -11.70 -13.72
N PHE A 395 18.30 -12.85 -14.25
CA PHE A 395 17.31 -13.69 -13.57
C PHE A 395 17.55 -15.18 -13.76
N HIS A 396 17.10 -15.96 -12.78
CA HIS A 396 17.22 -17.41 -12.78
C HIS A 396 15.89 -18.06 -13.16
N TYR A 397 15.91 -19.05 -14.04
CA TYR A 397 14.73 -19.79 -14.45
C TYR A 397 15.01 -21.27 -14.68
N TYR A 398 13.95 -22.07 -14.69
CA TYR A 398 13.94 -23.47 -15.11
C TYR A 398 13.55 -23.51 -16.60
N PRO A 399 14.42 -24.02 -17.49
CA PRO A 399 14.08 -24.24 -18.88
C PRO A 399 13.02 -25.33 -18.98
N ASP A 400 11.91 -25.02 -19.64
CA ASP A 400 10.79 -25.95 -19.82
C ASP A 400 10.73 -26.51 -21.24
N ASP A 401 11.12 -25.72 -22.26
CA ASP A 401 10.96 -26.02 -23.68
C ASP A 401 12.13 -25.45 -24.52
N ASP A 402 12.17 -25.76 -25.82
CA ASP A 402 13.13 -25.21 -26.80
C ASP A 402 12.86 -23.74 -27.17
N VAL A 403 11.70 -23.18 -26.82
CA VAL A 403 11.35 -21.78 -27.14
C VAL A 403 12.12 -20.81 -26.24
N HIS A 404 12.93 -19.97 -26.89
CA HIS A 404 13.80 -19.02 -26.21
C HIS A 404 12.98 -18.05 -25.32
N PRO A 405 13.32 -17.87 -24.02
CA PRO A 405 12.53 -17.05 -23.09
C PRO A 405 12.33 -15.60 -23.54
N LEU A 406 13.27 -15.05 -24.31
CA LEU A 406 13.19 -13.69 -24.86
C LEU A 406 11.94 -13.47 -25.71
N GLU A 407 11.57 -14.45 -26.55
CA GLU A 407 10.44 -14.31 -27.47
C GLU A 407 9.11 -14.27 -26.71
N ARG A 408 8.91 -15.22 -25.80
CA ARG A 408 7.71 -15.27 -24.93
C ARG A 408 7.59 -14.03 -24.05
N LEU A 409 8.72 -13.55 -23.51
CA LEU A 409 8.71 -12.37 -22.67
C LEU A 409 8.40 -11.11 -23.49
N SER A 410 8.99 -10.96 -24.68
CA SER A 410 8.75 -9.83 -25.58
C SER A 410 7.28 -9.72 -25.98
N ALA A 411 6.60 -10.85 -26.24
CA ALA A 411 5.19 -10.89 -26.61
C ALA A 411 4.23 -10.36 -25.53
N VAL A 412 4.66 -10.28 -24.27
CA VAL A 412 3.84 -9.81 -23.15
C VAL A 412 4.29 -8.46 -22.57
N MET A 413 5.39 -7.89 -23.08
CA MET A 413 5.87 -6.59 -22.60
C MET A 413 4.90 -5.47 -23.00
N PRO A 414 4.73 -4.44 -22.14
CA PRO A 414 3.99 -3.26 -22.52
C PRO A 414 4.76 -2.41 -23.54
N GLU A 415 4.03 -1.55 -24.24
CA GLU A 415 4.63 -0.51 -25.08
C GLU A 415 5.68 0.29 -24.30
N GLY A 416 6.78 0.61 -24.97
CA GLY A 416 7.89 1.38 -24.43
C GLY A 416 8.92 0.65 -23.57
N LEU A 417 8.68 -0.63 -23.27
CA LEU A 417 9.70 -1.51 -22.68
C LEU A 417 10.05 -2.63 -23.66
N GLU A 418 11.14 -2.43 -24.40
CA GLU A 418 11.58 -3.37 -25.42
C GLU A 418 12.74 -4.22 -24.92
N LEU A 419 12.66 -5.53 -25.17
CA LEU A 419 13.74 -6.46 -24.88
C LEU A 419 14.65 -6.56 -26.09
N LEU A 420 15.93 -6.27 -25.89
CA LEU A 420 16.89 -6.18 -27.00
C LEU A 420 17.65 -7.49 -27.19
N GLU A 421 18.14 -8.07 -26.10
CA GLU A 421 19.06 -9.21 -26.17
C GLU A 421 19.06 -9.99 -24.86
N MET A 422 19.24 -11.30 -24.94
CA MET A 422 19.35 -12.16 -23.76
C MET A 422 20.45 -13.21 -23.96
N LYS A 423 21.29 -13.39 -22.95
CA LYS A 423 22.44 -14.32 -22.99
C LYS A 423 22.47 -15.17 -21.73
N SER A 424 22.79 -16.46 -21.88
CA SER A 424 23.04 -17.36 -20.75
C SER A 424 24.38 -17.04 -20.09
N LEU A 425 24.39 -16.99 -18.76
CA LEU A 425 25.60 -16.87 -17.95
C LEU A 425 25.98 -18.25 -17.39
N PHE A 426 27.25 -18.65 -17.54
CA PHE A 426 27.77 -19.96 -17.10
C PHE A 426 28.86 -19.75 -16.04
N ASP A 427 28.67 -20.32 -14.84
CA ASP A 427 29.58 -20.30 -13.66
C ASP A 427 30.20 -18.93 -13.27
N LYS A 428 30.59 -18.76 -11.98
CA LYS A 428 31.27 -17.58 -11.39
C LYS A 428 31.01 -16.20 -12.08
N HIS A 429 29.75 -15.85 -12.31
CA HIS A 429 29.39 -14.50 -12.78
C HIS A 429 29.39 -13.53 -11.59
N ARG A 430 29.76 -12.28 -11.84
CA ARG A 430 29.63 -11.21 -10.85
C ARG A 430 28.29 -10.52 -11.01
N HIS A 431 27.70 -10.03 -9.92
CA HIS A 431 26.44 -9.32 -9.96
C HIS A 431 26.57 -7.98 -10.71
N LEU A 432 25.52 -7.58 -11.42
CA LEU A 432 25.49 -6.31 -12.17
C LEU A 432 25.93 -5.10 -11.34
N THR A 433 25.47 -5.01 -10.09
CA THR A 433 25.82 -3.92 -9.17
C THR A 433 27.29 -3.88 -8.77
N ASP A 434 27.98 -5.02 -8.87
CA ASP A 434 29.38 -5.15 -8.44
C ASP A 434 30.34 -4.83 -9.59
N VAL A 435 29.87 -4.97 -10.84
CA VAL A 435 30.71 -4.77 -12.04
C VAL A 435 30.46 -3.44 -12.73
N ILE A 436 29.23 -2.93 -12.71
CA ILE A 436 28.90 -1.66 -13.36
C ILE A 436 29.51 -0.51 -12.56
N ASN A 437 30.46 0.19 -13.16
CA ASN A 437 31.18 1.30 -12.55
C ASN A 437 31.09 2.61 -13.37
N ARG A 438 30.34 2.61 -14.48
CA ARG A 438 30.13 3.78 -15.34
C ARG A 438 28.70 3.86 -15.87
N SER A 439 28.15 5.07 -15.91
CA SER A 439 26.86 5.41 -16.52
C SER A 439 27.00 6.61 -17.46
N ASP A 440 26.51 6.46 -18.68
CA ASP A 440 26.58 7.51 -19.69
C ASP A 440 25.18 8.08 -19.94
N TYR A 441 25.10 9.39 -20.08
CA TYR A 441 23.85 10.12 -20.22
C TYR A 441 23.92 11.10 -21.37
N ARG A 442 22.78 11.23 -22.03
CA ARG A 442 22.47 12.29 -22.98
C ARG A 442 21.30 13.09 -22.43
N ILE A 443 21.44 14.40 -22.33
CA ILE A 443 20.45 15.28 -21.71
C ILE A 443 20.09 16.38 -22.69
N VAL A 444 18.81 16.47 -23.05
CA VAL A 444 18.27 17.60 -23.81
C VAL A 444 17.73 18.62 -22.82
N THR A 445 18.26 19.83 -22.87
CA THR A 445 17.93 20.91 -21.95
C THR A 445 16.87 21.85 -22.56
N PRO A 446 15.98 22.44 -21.75
CA PRO A 446 14.93 23.34 -22.26
C PRO A 446 15.46 24.73 -22.64
N VAL A 447 16.68 25.04 -22.21
CA VAL A 447 17.37 26.32 -22.43
C VAL A 447 18.83 26.03 -22.75
N THR A 448 19.44 26.82 -23.63
CA THR A 448 20.85 26.66 -23.99
C THR A 448 21.75 26.83 -22.77
N VAL A 449 22.63 25.87 -22.56
CA VAL A 449 23.63 25.94 -21.49
C VAL A 449 24.91 26.57 -22.04
N ALA A 450 25.38 27.65 -21.42
CA ALA A 450 26.60 28.31 -21.85
C ALA A 450 27.82 27.38 -21.66
N PRO A 451 28.64 27.13 -22.71
CA PRO A 451 29.80 26.23 -22.63
C PRO A 451 30.79 26.56 -21.51
N GLN A 452 30.94 27.85 -21.18
CA GLN A 452 31.81 28.32 -20.09
C GLN A 452 31.36 27.79 -18.73
N ARG A 453 30.05 27.61 -18.49
CA ARG A 453 29.54 27.06 -17.22
C ARG A 453 29.86 25.57 -17.10
N VAL A 454 29.71 24.85 -18.20
CA VAL A 454 30.05 23.42 -18.27
C VAL A 454 31.55 23.22 -18.04
N GLN A 455 32.39 24.02 -18.69
CA GLN A 455 33.84 24.01 -18.48
C GLN A 455 34.21 24.35 -17.03
N ALA A 456 33.57 25.35 -16.41
CA ALA A 456 33.80 25.71 -15.03
C ALA A 456 33.43 24.57 -14.06
N LEU A 457 32.29 23.91 -14.25
CA LEU A 457 31.91 22.75 -13.42
C LEU A 457 32.83 21.55 -13.62
N GLN A 458 33.20 21.24 -14.87
CA GLN A 458 34.11 20.14 -15.20
C GLN A 458 35.51 20.35 -14.59
N ALA A 459 36.00 21.59 -14.59
CA ALA A 459 37.28 21.97 -14.01
C ALA A 459 37.27 22.16 -12.49
N SER A 460 36.09 22.21 -11.86
CA SER A 460 35.98 22.45 -10.42
C SER A 460 36.66 21.33 -9.62
N ALA A 461 37.38 21.71 -8.56
CA ALA A 461 38.01 20.75 -7.65
C ALA A 461 37.02 20.07 -6.70
N SER A 462 35.86 20.69 -6.47
CA SER A 462 34.80 20.17 -5.59
C SER A 462 33.43 20.62 -6.10
N LEU A 463 32.42 19.78 -5.93
CA LEU A 463 31.02 20.03 -6.30
C LEU A 463 30.12 19.59 -5.13
N PRO A 464 30.01 20.40 -4.06
CA PRO A 464 29.18 20.06 -2.91
C PRO A 464 27.70 20.18 -3.24
N VAL A 465 26.92 19.16 -2.86
CA VAL A 465 25.46 19.15 -2.99
C VAL A 465 24.81 18.63 -1.71
N VAL A 466 23.61 19.13 -1.42
CA VAL A 466 22.86 18.75 -0.22
C VAL A 466 21.90 17.61 -0.54
N ARG A 467 22.09 16.46 0.10
CA ARG A 467 21.19 15.31 0.02
C ARG A 467 20.36 15.21 1.29
N LYS A 468 19.03 15.21 1.14
CA LYS A 468 18.08 14.95 2.23
C LYS A 468 17.43 13.59 2.04
N LYS A 469 17.44 12.77 3.08
CA LYS A 469 16.57 11.59 3.19
C LYS A 469 15.45 11.88 4.17
N GLU A 470 14.31 11.27 3.95
CA GLU A 470 13.16 11.39 4.85
C GLU A 470 13.54 10.90 6.26
N GLY A 471 13.30 11.73 7.28
CA GLY A 471 13.66 11.43 8.67
C GLY A 471 15.13 11.64 9.05
N GLU A 472 15.99 12.08 8.13
CA GLU A 472 17.40 12.37 8.40
C GLU A 472 17.72 13.86 8.18
N ALA A 473 18.73 14.36 8.90
CA ALA A 473 19.25 15.71 8.66
C ALA A 473 19.86 15.80 7.25
N PRO A 474 19.76 16.96 6.57
CA PRO A 474 20.42 17.17 5.30
C PRO A 474 21.93 16.94 5.43
N LYS A 475 22.51 16.20 4.48
CA LYS A 475 23.94 15.91 4.45
C LYS A 475 24.57 16.48 3.19
N GLU A 476 25.65 17.21 3.37
CA GLU A 476 26.49 17.66 2.26
C GLU A 476 27.34 16.52 1.74
N VAL A 477 27.39 16.37 0.42
CA VAL A 477 28.16 15.34 -0.29
C VAL A 477 28.84 15.99 -1.48
N ASP A 478 30.16 15.80 -1.61
CA ASP A 478 30.88 16.19 -2.81
C ASP A 478 30.65 15.16 -3.93
N ILE A 479 30.10 15.60 -5.06
CA ILE A 479 29.84 14.74 -6.22
C ILE A 479 30.94 14.77 -7.28
N ARG A 480 31.96 15.64 -7.12
CA ARG A 480 33.07 15.76 -8.09
C ARG A 480 33.80 14.45 -8.40
N PRO A 481 34.06 13.55 -7.42
CA PRO A 481 34.73 12.27 -7.70
C PRO A 481 33.96 11.35 -8.65
N TYR A 482 32.65 11.56 -8.77
CA TYR A 482 31.77 10.76 -9.62
C TYR A 482 31.55 11.38 -11.00
N LEU A 483 31.99 12.62 -11.24
CA LEU A 483 31.89 13.28 -12.54
C LEU A 483 33.16 12.99 -13.34
N ASP A 484 33.03 12.18 -14.39
CA ASP A 484 34.14 11.89 -15.30
C ASP A 484 34.22 12.94 -16.39
N THR A 485 33.17 13.04 -17.20
CA THR A 485 33.11 13.91 -18.37
C THR A 485 31.76 14.65 -18.41
N LEU A 486 31.80 15.93 -18.74
CA LEU A 486 30.64 16.78 -18.98
C LEU A 486 30.93 17.69 -20.18
N GLU A 487 30.15 17.55 -21.24
CA GLU A 487 30.30 18.36 -22.45
C GLU A 487 28.95 18.89 -22.91
N VAL A 488 28.99 19.95 -23.72
CA VAL A 488 27.79 20.60 -24.25
C VAL A 488 27.95 20.96 -25.73
N HIS A 489 26.90 20.68 -26.49
CA HIS A 489 26.75 21.08 -27.88
C HIS A 489 25.34 21.62 -28.09
N GLY A 490 25.17 22.95 -28.07
CA GLY A 490 23.85 23.57 -28.17
C GLY A 490 22.99 23.33 -26.93
N ASP A 491 21.85 22.66 -27.12
CA ASP A 491 20.92 22.24 -26.06
C ASP A 491 21.18 20.81 -25.55
N LEU A 492 22.19 20.13 -26.10
CA LEU A 492 22.56 18.76 -25.77
C LEU A 492 23.75 18.71 -24.81
N LEU A 493 23.57 18.06 -23.66
CA LEU A 493 24.65 17.70 -22.75
C LEU A 493 24.96 16.21 -22.85
N THR A 494 26.24 15.87 -22.81
CA THR A 494 26.74 14.51 -22.58
C THR A 494 27.39 14.46 -21.20
N LEU A 495 27.05 13.44 -20.42
CA LEU A 495 27.57 13.27 -19.07
C LEU A 495 28.01 11.82 -18.87
N VAL A 496 29.23 11.63 -18.40
CA VAL A 496 29.77 10.33 -17.96
C VAL A 496 29.93 10.37 -16.45
N ALA A 497 29.23 9.47 -15.76
CA ALA A 497 29.27 9.33 -14.31
C ALA A 497 29.99 8.04 -13.91
N ARG A 498 30.89 8.14 -12.93
CA ARG A 498 31.50 6.98 -12.26
C ARG A 498 30.62 6.49 -11.13
N ILE A 499 30.61 5.17 -10.93
CA ILE A 499 29.94 4.51 -9.81
C ILE A 499 31.00 3.78 -9.00
N ASP A 500 31.05 4.06 -7.71
CA ASP A 500 31.97 3.41 -6.77
C ASP A 500 31.20 2.89 -5.56
N GLN A 501 31.24 1.58 -5.34
CA GLN A 501 30.52 0.88 -4.26
C GLN A 501 29.04 1.29 -4.15
N GLY A 502 28.36 1.42 -5.31
CA GLY A 502 26.96 1.84 -5.40
C GLY A 502 26.71 3.34 -5.15
N LYS A 503 27.74 4.15 -4.93
CA LYS A 503 27.66 5.61 -4.83
C LYS A 503 28.01 6.25 -6.16
N THR A 504 27.26 7.28 -6.52
CA THR A 504 27.48 8.08 -7.72
C THR A 504 26.83 9.46 -7.56
N LEU A 505 27.03 10.34 -8.54
CA LEU A 505 26.29 11.60 -8.67
C LEU A 505 24.85 11.32 -9.15
N ARG A 506 23.95 12.27 -8.93
CA ARG A 506 22.62 12.23 -9.57
C ARG A 506 22.59 13.30 -10.65
N VAL A 507 22.12 12.97 -11.85
CA VAL A 507 22.12 13.91 -12.98
C VAL A 507 21.37 15.21 -12.65
N HIS A 508 20.28 15.13 -11.86
CA HIS A 508 19.58 16.34 -11.41
C HIS A 508 20.45 17.27 -10.56
N GLU A 509 21.41 16.75 -9.78
CA GLU A 509 22.34 17.56 -8.97
C GLU A 509 23.24 18.40 -9.88
N VAL A 510 23.72 17.82 -10.98
CA VAL A 510 24.53 18.53 -11.98
C VAL A 510 23.69 19.56 -12.72
N LEU A 511 22.43 19.23 -13.09
CA LEU A 511 21.52 20.18 -13.73
C LEU A 511 21.17 21.36 -12.80
N THR A 512 20.96 21.11 -11.51
CA THR A 512 20.73 22.16 -10.51
C THR A 512 21.91 23.13 -10.44
N LEU A 513 23.15 22.63 -10.49
CA LEU A 513 24.36 23.47 -10.52
C LEU A 513 24.47 24.27 -11.82
N LEU A 514 24.11 23.69 -12.98
CA LEU A 514 24.15 24.38 -14.27
C LEU A 514 23.09 25.49 -14.41
N PHE A 515 21.93 25.31 -13.79
CA PHE A 515 20.79 26.22 -13.87
C PHE A 515 20.62 27.10 -12.62
N ASP A 516 21.63 27.23 -11.76
CA ASP A 516 21.58 28.04 -10.52
C ASP A 516 20.38 27.75 -9.62
N GLY A 517 19.94 26.48 -9.59
CA GLY A 517 18.78 26.09 -8.80
C GLY A 517 17.42 26.31 -9.44
N ASP A 518 17.32 26.74 -10.72
CA ASP A 518 16.03 26.82 -11.40
C ASP A 518 15.42 25.42 -11.59
N GLU A 519 14.50 25.07 -10.69
CA GLU A 519 13.80 23.79 -10.71
C GLU A 519 13.01 23.56 -12.00
N THR A 520 12.54 24.62 -12.65
CA THR A 520 11.73 24.50 -13.87
C THR A 520 12.57 23.93 -15.00
N SER A 521 13.75 24.50 -15.23
CA SER A 521 14.69 24.00 -16.24
C SER A 521 15.21 22.59 -15.92
N VAL A 522 15.49 22.31 -14.65
CA VAL A 522 15.89 20.96 -14.20
C VAL A 522 14.79 19.93 -14.52
N LYS A 523 13.54 20.19 -14.11
CA LYS A 523 12.41 19.25 -14.31
C LYS A 523 12.00 19.11 -15.78
N ARG A 524 12.22 20.13 -16.60
CA ARG A 524 11.92 20.10 -18.04
C ARG A 524 13.03 19.42 -18.87
N SER A 525 14.23 19.27 -18.34
CA SER A 525 15.33 18.56 -19.01
C SER A 525 14.97 17.09 -19.25
N ARG A 526 15.25 16.59 -20.45
CA ARG A 526 14.99 15.20 -20.85
C ARG A 526 16.28 14.41 -20.75
N VAL A 527 16.32 13.48 -19.79
CA VAL A 527 17.51 12.67 -19.53
C VAL A 527 17.32 11.26 -20.09
N THR A 528 18.26 10.84 -20.93
CA THR A 528 18.37 9.47 -21.44
C THR A 528 19.68 8.87 -20.95
N ARG A 529 19.63 7.76 -20.20
CA ARG A 529 20.82 6.95 -19.96
C ARG A 529 21.15 6.17 -21.24
N THR A 530 22.27 6.48 -21.86
CA THR A 530 22.68 5.86 -23.13
C THR A 530 23.31 4.49 -22.91
N GLY A 531 23.98 4.28 -21.78
CA GLY A 531 24.57 2.99 -21.44
C GLY A 531 25.03 2.85 -19.99
N LEU A 532 25.24 1.60 -19.62
CA LEU A 532 25.90 1.18 -18.38
C LEU A 532 27.11 0.36 -18.77
N PHE A 533 28.25 0.64 -18.16
CA PHE A 533 29.52 0.08 -18.57
C PHE A 533 30.35 -0.39 -17.39
N ILE A 534 31.28 -1.29 -17.72
CA ILE A 534 32.40 -1.70 -16.91
C ILE A 534 33.64 -1.08 -17.56
N GLN A 535 34.30 -0.18 -16.85
CA GLN A 535 35.50 0.50 -17.29
C GLN A 535 36.71 0.09 -16.43
N PHE A 536 37.76 -0.39 -17.08
CA PHE A 536 39.06 -0.68 -16.47
C PHE A 536 40.17 0.00 -17.27
N GLY A 537 40.68 1.13 -16.77
CA GLY A 537 41.56 2.00 -17.54
C GLY A 537 40.83 2.52 -18.78
N ASP A 538 41.41 2.26 -19.96
CA ASP A 538 40.85 2.66 -21.25
C ASP A 538 39.87 1.63 -21.85
N LEU A 539 39.80 0.42 -21.26
CA LEU A 539 38.86 -0.60 -21.71
C LEU A 539 37.46 -0.30 -21.18
N VAL A 540 36.48 -0.21 -22.09
CA VAL A 540 35.06 -0.03 -21.77
C VAL A 540 34.29 -1.20 -22.37
N ALA A 541 33.59 -1.95 -21.52
CA ALA A 541 32.75 -3.08 -21.92
C ALA A 541 31.33 -2.91 -21.39
N THR A 542 30.37 -3.43 -22.12
CA THR A 542 28.98 -3.57 -21.70
C THR A 542 28.81 -4.80 -20.81
N PRO A 543 27.78 -4.84 -19.95
CA PRO A 543 27.43 -6.05 -19.22
C PRO A 543 27.12 -7.28 -20.08
N MET A 544 26.83 -7.17 -21.39
CA MET A 544 26.63 -8.35 -22.24
C MET A 544 27.95 -9.06 -22.61
N GLU A 545 29.04 -8.30 -22.65
CA GLU A 545 30.36 -8.79 -23.07
C GLU A 545 31.08 -9.56 -21.95
N ILE A 546 30.59 -9.47 -20.71
CA ILE A 546 31.17 -10.09 -19.51
C ILE A 546 30.35 -11.28 -19.01
#